data_AF-A0A8D8DRF8-F1
#
_entry.id   AF-A0A8D8DRF8-F1
#
_cell.length_a   1.000
_cell.length_b   1.000
_cell.length_c   1.000
_cell.angle_alpha   90.00
_cell.angle_beta   90.00
_cell.angle_gamma   90.00
#
_symmetry.space_group_name_H-M   'P 1'
#
loop_
_entity.id
_entity.type
_entity.pdbx_description
1 polymer ?
#
loop_
_entity_poly.entity_id
_entity_poly.type
_entity_poly.pdbx_seq_one_letter_code
_entity_poly.pdbx_strand_id
1 'polypeptide(L)'
;MSAEFGRLGIHRKVSRDESDESEASSVCSERSFDSYRRGNDSYSWNGSRTRLDSSRPMIEDIDTIIQFCASTHWSERKDGLINLTQYLSDGKMLTSQQLQCVLDLFRKMFMDPHIKVYALFLDTVNELILSHANDLHDWLFILLTRLFQKLGGDLLGSMHGKIWKTLQLIYEYFPADLQMQCVFRILIDAAQTPNTKTRQATLKFLTTLATTYCTAAQFVIHSQTQQLVDRAILKIIQTALDQKSADLKSQARFCIAALYNCNPSQMTMTLANLPKQYQDTAKAIIQQNIRRSTSGMLNTHFRKITRIMSTL
;
A
#
# COMPACT_ATOMS: atom_id res chain seq x y z
N MET A 1 36.11 48.03 28.09
CA MET A 1 35.69 49.35 28.63
C MET A 1 35.90 50.36 27.52
N SER A 2 34.93 51.27 27.31
CA SER A 2 34.95 52.41 26.36
C SER A 2 35.06 52.01 24.85
N ALA A 3 34.24 52.48 23.89
CA ALA A 3 33.66 53.82 23.64
C ALA A 3 34.75 54.86 23.30
N GLU A 4 34.65 55.74 22.31
CA GLU A 4 33.50 56.53 21.81
C GLU A 4 33.68 57.06 20.36
N PHE A 5 32.58 57.58 19.75
CA PHE A 5 32.43 58.67 18.75
C PHE A 5 33.58 59.02 17.78
N GLY A 6 33.38 59.30 16.48
CA GLY A 6 32.41 60.15 15.76
C GLY A 6 33.14 60.68 14.48
N ARG A 7 32.60 61.34 13.46
CA ARG A 7 31.48 62.30 13.32
C ARG A 7 31.25 62.57 11.81
N LEU A 8 30.00 62.87 11.44
CA LEU A 8 29.58 63.80 10.35
C LEU A 8 29.97 63.44 8.89
N GLY A 9 29.24 63.88 7.85
CA GLY A 9 28.18 64.90 7.84
C GLY A 9 27.06 64.66 6.82
N ILE A 10 25.95 65.37 7.08
CA ILE A 10 24.69 65.36 6.32
C ILE A 10 24.74 66.46 5.26
N HIS A 11 24.15 66.26 4.07
CA HIS A 11 23.38 67.33 3.46
C HIS A 11 22.12 66.83 2.74
N ARG A 12 21.10 67.69 2.74
CA ARG A 12 19.67 67.36 2.64
C ARG A 12 18.97 68.34 1.70
N LYS A 13 18.05 67.85 0.84
CA LYS A 13 16.89 68.52 0.20
C LYS A 13 16.00 67.39 -0.34
N VAL A 14 14.76 67.11 0.05
CA VAL A 14 13.63 67.82 0.70
C VAL A 14 12.85 68.81 -0.16
N SER A 15 11.69 68.30 -0.60
CA SER A 15 10.37 68.89 -0.84
C SER A 15 9.42 67.66 -0.85
N ARG A 16 8.42 67.42 0.02
CA ARG A 16 7.37 68.27 0.65
C ARG A 16 6.57 69.07 -0.37
N ASP A 17 5.25 69.20 -0.28
CA ASP A 17 4.22 68.56 0.60
C ASP A 17 3.10 68.01 -0.36
N GLU A 18 1.92 67.47 0.00
CA GLU A 18 1.13 67.52 1.23
C GLU A 18 0.11 66.33 1.36
N SER A 19 -0.42 66.15 2.58
CA SER A 19 -1.68 65.55 3.10
C SER A 19 -2.69 64.73 2.27
N ASP A 20 -3.17 63.63 2.87
CA ASP A 20 -4.57 63.54 3.37
C ASP A 20 -4.67 62.61 4.62
N GLU A 21 -5.81 62.63 5.32
CA GLU A 21 -5.92 62.41 6.77
C GLU A 21 -5.95 60.94 7.31
N SER A 22 -5.88 60.84 8.64
CA SER A 22 -5.79 59.61 9.46
C SER A 22 -7.14 59.17 10.06
N GLU A 23 -7.10 58.08 10.85
CA GLU A 23 -8.13 57.62 11.80
C GLU A 23 -9.37 56.92 11.21
N ALA A 24 -9.99 55.92 11.84
CA ALA A 24 -9.56 54.97 12.87
C ALA A 24 -10.58 53.80 12.96
N SER A 25 -10.25 52.78 13.75
CA SER A 25 -11.20 51.89 14.45
C SER A 25 -11.85 50.69 13.72
N SER A 26 -11.55 49.53 14.33
CA SER A 26 -12.31 48.28 14.44
C SER A 26 -13.84 48.26 14.23
N VAL A 27 -14.36 47.11 13.80
CA VAL A 27 -15.26 46.26 14.63
C VAL A 27 -15.40 44.85 14.02
N CYS A 28 -15.55 43.83 14.88
CA CYS A 28 -15.73 42.43 14.48
C CYS A 28 -17.07 42.19 13.77
N SER A 29 -17.11 41.20 12.87
CA SER A 29 -18.38 40.56 12.47
C SER A 29 -18.26 39.03 12.54
N GLU A 30 -18.36 38.50 13.75
CA GLU A 30 -18.88 37.14 13.95
C GLU A 30 -20.39 37.18 13.73
N ARG A 31 -20.86 36.51 12.67
CA ARG A 31 -22.16 35.82 12.62
C ARG A 31 -22.30 35.03 11.31
N SER A 32 -22.09 33.73 11.41
CA SER A 32 -22.78 32.76 10.56
C SER A 32 -23.21 31.61 11.47
N PHE A 33 -24.51 31.31 11.44
CA PHE A 33 -25.13 30.35 12.33
C PHE A 33 -24.56 28.94 12.12
N ASP A 34 -24.11 28.30 13.20
CA ASP A 34 -24.06 26.84 13.23
C ASP A 34 -25.48 26.31 13.53
N SER A 35 -25.97 25.43 12.67
CA SER A 35 -27.16 24.62 12.95
C SER A 35 -27.09 23.26 12.25
N TYR A 36 -26.29 22.37 12.85
CA TYR A 36 -26.57 20.94 12.94
C TYR A 36 -26.94 20.19 11.65
N ARG A 37 -25.93 19.69 10.94
CA ARG A 37 -25.98 18.31 10.43
C ARG A 37 -24.70 17.55 10.74
N ARG A 38 -24.84 16.46 11.52
CA ARG A 38 -23.85 15.37 11.53
C ARG A 38 -23.82 14.73 10.13
N GLY A 39 -22.65 14.52 9.57
CA GLY A 39 -22.48 13.83 8.28
C GLY A 39 -21.01 13.67 7.93
N ASN A 40 -20.42 12.55 8.33
CA ASN A 40 -19.07 12.13 7.96
C ASN A 40 -18.94 11.99 6.44
N ASP A 41 -18.24 12.93 5.78
CA ASP A 41 -17.79 12.78 4.39
C ASP A 41 -16.26 12.88 4.31
N SER A 42 -15.65 11.72 4.07
CA SER A 42 -14.24 11.60 3.73
C SER A 42 -14.09 11.28 2.24
N TYR A 43 -12.98 11.68 1.64
CA TYR A 43 -12.47 11.23 0.33
C TYR A 43 -13.26 11.50 -0.98
N SER A 44 -14.13 12.51 -1.07
CA SER A 44 -14.64 13.00 -2.38
C SER A 44 -13.62 13.82 -3.19
N TRP A 45 -12.50 13.20 -3.61
CA TRP A 45 -11.44 13.85 -4.42
C TRP A 45 -11.64 13.75 -5.95
N ASN A 46 -12.85 13.44 -6.42
CA ASN A 46 -13.25 13.57 -7.83
C ASN A 46 -13.99 14.90 -8.13
N GLY A 47 -14.21 15.76 -7.13
CA GLY A 47 -15.04 16.98 -7.26
C GLY A 47 -14.43 18.14 -8.06
N SER A 48 -13.17 18.06 -8.50
CA SER A 48 -12.48 19.13 -9.24
C SER A 48 -11.65 18.61 -10.42
N ARG A 49 -12.23 17.72 -11.24
CA ARG A 49 -11.79 17.63 -12.65
C ARG A 49 -12.28 18.89 -13.38
N THR A 50 -11.35 19.82 -13.52
CA THR A 50 -11.42 21.05 -14.32
C THR A 50 -12.26 20.90 -15.59
N ARG A 51 -13.34 21.67 -15.72
CA ARG A 51 -14.10 21.92 -16.98
C ARG A 51 -13.29 22.69 -18.04
N LEU A 52 -11.97 22.61 -17.98
CA LEU A 52 -11.00 23.32 -18.82
C LEU A 52 -10.05 22.37 -19.58
N ASP A 53 -10.12 21.05 -19.36
CA ASP A 53 -9.38 20.02 -20.13
C ASP A 53 -10.34 19.10 -20.92
N SER A 54 -11.62 19.46 -21.02
CA SER A 54 -12.66 18.75 -21.80
C SER A 54 -12.51 18.86 -23.32
N SER A 55 -11.41 19.46 -23.80
CA SER A 55 -11.05 19.58 -25.22
C SER A 55 -10.03 18.53 -25.68
N ARG A 56 -9.50 17.70 -24.78
CA ARG A 56 -8.70 16.53 -25.17
C ARG A 56 -9.62 15.44 -25.72
N PRO A 57 -9.43 14.95 -26.96
CA PRO A 57 -10.16 13.78 -27.42
C PRO A 57 -9.80 12.59 -26.53
N MET A 58 -10.80 11.96 -25.93
CA MET A 58 -10.63 10.65 -25.28
C MET A 58 -10.25 9.63 -26.35
N ILE A 59 -9.24 8.81 -26.07
CA ILE A 59 -8.84 7.73 -26.97
C ILE A 59 -9.72 6.54 -26.61
N GLU A 60 -10.72 6.22 -27.45
CA GLU A 60 -11.61 5.08 -27.20
C GLU A 60 -11.03 3.74 -27.67
N ASP A 61 -10.15 3.78 -28.67
CA ASP A 61 -9.50 2.59 -29.22
C ASP A 61 -8.43 2.04 -28.27
N ILE A 62 -8.64 0.81 -27.82
CA ILE A 62 -7.79 0.13 -26.84
C ILE A 62 -6.37 -0.14 -27.38
N ASP A 63 -6.21 -0.41 -28.68
CA ASP A 63 -4.88 -0.70 -29.22
C ASP A 63 -4.04 0.58 -29.28
N THR A 64 -4.64 1.73 -29.63
CA THR A 64 -4.03 3.06 -29.48
C THR A 64 -3.73 3.39 -28.01
N ILE A 65 -4.63 3.10 -27.06
CA ILE A 65 -4.36 3.29 -25.63
C ILE A 65 -3.12 2.48 -25.18
N ILE A 66 -3.02 1.22 -25.59
CA ILE A 66 -1.89 0.34 -25.28
C ILE A 66 -0.59 0.89 -25.90
N GLN A 67 -0.64 1.42 -27.13
CA GLN A 67 0.50 2.08 -27.77
C GLN A 67 1.00 3.29 -26.97
N PHE A 68 0.09 4.15 -26.47
CA PHE A 68 0.44 5.29 -25.62
C PHE A 68 1.09 4.83 -24.30
N CYS A 69 0.54 3.79 -23.66
CA CYS A 69 1.15 3.15 -22.49
C CYS A 69 2.56 2.60 -22.75
N ALA A 70 2.85 2.16 -23.97
CA ALA A 70 4.16 1.64 -24.37
C ALA A 70 5.20 2.72 -24.72
N SER A 71 4.82 3.99 -24.85
CA SER A 71 5.69 5.06 -25.35
C SER A 71 6.93 5.30 -24.49
N THR A 72 8.03 5.71 -25.14
CA THR A 72 9.23 6.23 -24.47
C THR A 72 8.98 7.60 -23.82
N HIS A 73 8.03 8.39 -24.32
CA HIS A 73 7.67 9.70 -23.78
C HIS A 73 6.73 9.57 -22.57
N TRP A 74 7.15 10.12 -21.42
CA TRP A 74 6.40 10.00 -20.16
C TRP A 74 5.01 10.67 -20.23
N SER A 75 4.86 11.71 -21.05
CA SER A 75 3.60 12.41 -21.28
C SER A 75 2.57 11.52 -21.95
N GLU A 76 2.99 10.76 -22.96
CA GLU A 76 2.15 9.80 -23.68
C GLU A 76 1.79 8.62 -22.80
N ARG A 77 2.75 8.06 -22.01
CA ARG A 77 2.41 7.02 -21.01
C ARG A 77 1.42 7.51 -19.96
N LYS A 78 1.55 8.76 -19.51
CA LYS A 78 0.61 9.41 -18.59
C LYS A 78 -0.78 9.55 -19.22
N ASP A 79 -0.89 9.94 -20.50
CA ASP A 79 -2.17 10.02 -21.20
C ASP A 79 -2.76 8.62 -21.50
N GLY A 80 -1.94 7.64 -21.89
CA GLY A 80 -2.34 6.25 -22.08
C GLY A 80 -2.91 5.62 -20.81
N LEU A 81 -2.23 5.78 -19.67
CA LEU A 81 -2.72 5.27 -18.38
C LEU A 81 -4.01 5.95 -17.93
N ILE A 82 -4.21 7.25 -18.21
CA ILE A 82 -5.48 7.94 -17.93
C ILE A 82 -6.62 7.32 -18.74
N ASN A 83 -6.42 7.12 -20.05
CA ASN A 83 -7.45 6.52 -20.91
C ASN A 83 -7.67 5.03 -20.58
N LEU A 84 -6.63 4.25 -20.27
CA LEU A 84 -6.76 2.84 -19.86
C LEU A 84 -7.51 2.69 -18.54
N THR A 85 -7.25 3.57 -17.57
CA THR A 85 -8.00 3.59 -16.30
C THR A 85 -9.48 3.90 -16.56
N GLN A 86 -9.76 4.89 -17.42
CA GLN A 86 -11.14 5.22 -17.78
C GLN A 86 -11.84 4.05 -18.50
N TYR A 87 -11.19 3.47 -19.52
CA TYR A 87 -11.67 2.32 -20.29
C TYR A 87 -12.12 1.16 -19.38
N LEU A 88 -11.26 0.77 -18.42
CA LEU A 88 -11.58 -0.30 -17.46
C LEU A 88 -12.72 0.11 -16.50
N SER A 89 -12.70 1.36 -15.99
CA SER A 89 -13.74 1.87 -15.09
C SER A 89 -15.12 2.05 -15.74
N ASP A 90 -15.17 2.20 -17.07
CA ASP A 90 -16.40 2.19 -17.86
C ASP A 90 -16.97 0.76 -18.05
N GLY A 91 -16.33 -0.26 -17.46
CA GLY A 91 -16.72 -1.67 -17.58
C GLY A 91 -16.31 -2.34 -18.89
N LYS A 92 -15.47 -1.69 -19.72
CA LYS A 92 -14.98 -2.29 -20.96
C LYS A 92 -13.91 -3.33 -20.65
N MET A 93 -14.11 -4.55 -21.15
CA MET A 93 -13.19 -5.67 -20.94
C MET A 93 -12.03 -5.65 -21.94
N LEU A 94 -10.89 -6.21 -21.54
CA LEU A 94 -9.78 -6.53 -22.44
C LEU A 94 -9.95 -7.94 -23.01
N THR A 95 -9.58 -8.16 -24.28
CA THR A 95 -9.35 -9.52 -24.78
C THR A 95 -8.12 -10.14 -24.11
N SER A 96 -7.99 -11.48 -24.09
CA SER A 96 -6.84 -12.15 -23.47
C SER A 96 -5.50 -11.71 -24.08
N GLN A 97 -5.46 -11.39 -25.38
CA GLN A 97 -4.27 -10.84 -26.03
C GLN A 97 -3.94 -9.42 -25.53
N GLN A 98 -4.94 -8.53 -25.47
CA GLN A 98 -4.75 -7.16 -24.97
C GLN A 98 -4.38 -7.15 -23.48
N LEU A 99 -5.00 -8.00 -22.67
CA LEU A 99 -4.63 -8.20 -21.27
C LEU A 99 -3.16 -8.62 -21.14
N GLN A 100 -2.72 -9.62 -21.91
CA GLN A 100 -1.31 -10.04 -21.90
C GLN A 100 -0.36 -8.90 -22.30
N CYS A 101 -0.69 -8.13 -23.34
CA CYS A 101 0.08 -6.93 -23.72
C CYS A 101 0.16 -5.90 -22.58
N VAL A 102 -0.97 -5.59 -21.93
CA VAL A 102 -1.03 -4.69 -20.77
C VAL A 102 -0.16 -5.21 -19.62
N LEU A 103 -0.21 -6.50 -19.30
CA LEU A 103 0.59 -7.10 -18.24
C LEU A 103 2.10 -7.03 -18.53
N ASP A 104 2.52 -7.22 -19.79
CA ASP A 104 3.93 -7.10 -20.18
C ASP A 104 4.43 -5.65 -20.20
N LEU A 105 3.56 -4.67 -20.46
CA LEU A 105 3.87 -3.25 -20.21
C LEU A 105 3.96 -2.96 -18.71
N PHE A 106 3.03 -3.47 -17.91
CA PHE A 106 2.98 -3.23 -16.46
C PHE A 106 4.20 -3.80 -15.72
N ARG A 107 4.75 -4.94 -16.18
CA ARG A 107 6.05 -5.47 -15.72
C ARG A 107 7.18 -4.44 -15.84
N LYS A 108 7.16 -3.59 -16.88
CA LYS A 108 8.14 -2.51 -17.11
C LYS A 108 7.77 -1.24 -16.32
N MET A 109 6.49 -0.88 -16.27
CA MET A 109 6.01 0.34 -15.57
C MET A 109 6.28 0.36 -14.07
N PHE A 110 6.45 -0.81 -13.42
CA PHE A 110 6.98 -0.83 -12.06
C PHE A 110 8.32 -0.09 -11.92
N MET A 111 9.15 -0.05 -12.96
CA MET A 111 10.44 0.64 -12.98
C MET A 111 10.37 2.02 -13.65
N ASP A 112 9.17 2.58 -13.88
CA ASP A 112 9.04 3.90 -14.49
C ASP A 112 9.71 4.98 -13.61
N PRO A 113 10.61 5.81 -14.18
CA PRO A 113 11.32 6.85 -13.42
C PRO A 113 10.41 8.02 -13.02
N HIS A 114 9.26 8.20 -13.68
CA HIS A 114 8.42 9.37 -13.49
C HIS A 114 7.32 9.08 -12.46
N ILE A 115 7.46 9.64 -11.25
CA ILE A 115 6.57 9.35 -10.11
C ILE A 115 5.07 9.57 -10.40
N LYS A 116 4.73 10.52 -11.30
CA LYS A 116 3.34 10.75 -11.75
C LYS A 116 2.81 9.62 -12.65
N VAL A 117 3.67 9.03 -13.50
CA VAL A 117 3.30 7.87 -14.33
C VAL A 117 3.12 6.65 -13.41
N TYR A 118 4.05 6.42 -12.49
CA TYR A 118 3.93 5.34 -11.49
C TYR A 118 2.68 5.50 -10.59
N ALA A 119 2.31 6.73 -10.23
CA ALA A 119 1.10 7.01 -9.45
C ALA A 119 -0.20 6.64 -10.20
N LEU A 120 -0.26 6.93 -11.51
CA LEU A 120 -1.38 6.59 -12.39
C LEU A 120 -1.41 5.09 -12.68
N PHE A 121 -0.25 4.48 -12.91
CA PHE A 121 -0.09 3.04 -13.11
C PHE A 121 -0.70 2.23 -11.95
N LEU A 122 -0.48 2.64 -10.69
CA LEU A 122 -1.14 2.00 -9.55
C LEU A 122 -2.67 2.19 -9.55
N ASP A 123 -3.19 3.30 -10.06
CA ASP A 123 -4.65 3.48 -10.20
C ASP A 123 -5.19 2.54 -11.29
N THR A 124 -4.50 2.43 -12.43
CA THR A 124 -4.88 1.49 -13.50
C THR A 124 -4.77 0.02 -13.07
N VAL A 125 -3.78 -0.35 -12.26
CA VAL A 125 -3.67 -1.69 -11.66
C VAL A 125 -4.84 -1.98 -10.72
N ASN A 126 -5.36 -0.98 -10.00
CA ASN A 126 -6.54 -1.17 -9.16
C ASN A 126 -7.76 -1.53 -10.05
N GLU A 127 -8.03 -0.75 -11.10
CA GLU A 127 -9.14 -1.04 -12.03
C GLU A 127 -8.95 -2.40 -12.75
N LEU A 128 -7.71 -2.78 -13.07
CA LEU A 128 -7.40 -4.09 -13.65
C LEU A 128 -7.68 -5.25 -12.67
N ILE A 129 -7.44 -5.07 -11.38
CA ILE A 129 -7.83 -6.06 -10.36
C ILE A 129 -9.35 -6.16 -10.27
N LEU A 130 -10.07 -5.02 -10.23
CA LEU A 130 -11.54 -5.00 -10.15
C LEU A 130 -12.23 -5.69 -11.33
N SER A 131 -11.65 -5.58 -12.54
CA SER A 131 -12.21 -6.13 -13.78
C SER A 131 -11.73 -7.54 -14.12
N HIS A 132 -10.47 -7.88 -13.82
CA HIS A 132 -9.80 -9.08 -14.34
C HIS A 132 -9.17 -10.01 -13.27
N ALA A 133 -9.46 -9.86 -11.97
CA ALA A 133 -8.80 -10.65 -10.89
C ALA A 133 -8.58 -12.15 -11.18
N ASN A 134 -9.60 -12.84 -11.71
CA ASN A 134 -9.54 -14.27 -12.06
C ASN A 134 -8.48 -14.59 -13.13
N ASP A 135 -8.26 -13.69 -14.08
CA ASP A 135 -7.25 -13.81 -15.14
C ASP A 135 -5.83 -13.44 -14.66
N LEU A 136 -5.72 -12.83 -13.47
CA LEU A 136 -4.46 -12.30 -12.93
C LEU A 136 -3.72 -13.25 -11.98
N HIS A 137 -4.23 -14.47 -11.76
CA HIS A 137 -3.66 -15.42 -10.80
C HIS A 137 -2.16 -15.71 -11.01
N ASP A 138 -1.72 -15.94 -12.25
CA ASP A 138 -0.29 -16.16 -12.57
C ASP A 138 0.56 -14.89 -12.41
N TRP A 139 -0.05 -13.72 -12.56
CA TRP A 139 0.62 -12.42 -12.41
C TRP A 139 0.74 -11.98 -10.95
N LEU A 140 -0.12 -12.49 -10.05
CA LEU A 140 -0.19 -12.09 -8.64
C LEU A 140 1.17 -12.15 -7.91
N PHE A 141 1.98 -13.17 -8.17
CA PHE A 141 3.32 -13.28 -7.59
C PHE A 141 4.22 -12.10 -8.01
N ILE A 142 4.19 -11.72 -9.28
CA ILE A 142 4.98 -10.61 -9.81
C ILE A 142 4.49 -9.30 -9.18
N LEU A 143 3.18 -9.08 -9.18
CA LEU A 143 2.50 -7.94 -8.57
C LEU A 143 2.91 -7.77 -7.09
N LEU A 144 2.70 -8.78 -6.25
CA LEU A 144 3.08 -8.76 -4.83
C LEU A 144 4.59 -8.49 -4.63
N THR A 145 5.44 -9.20 -5.38
CA THR A 145 6.90 -9.02 -5.30
C THR A 145 7.30 -7.57 -5.57
N ARG A 146 6.76 -6.97 -6.63
CA ARG A 146 7.09 -5.60 -7.03
C ARG A 146 6.52 -4.56 -6.05
N LEU A 147 5.31 -4.76 -5.53
CA LEU A 147 4.72 -3.87 -4.51
C LEU A 147 5.52 -3.91 -3.20
N PHE A 148 5.97 -5.08 -2.72
CA PHE A 148 6.82 -5.18 -1.53
C PHE A 148 8.22 -4.59 -1.75
N GLN A 149 8.83 -4.80 -2.92
CA GLN A 149 10.09 -4.15 -3.30
C GLN A 149 9.95 -2.62 -3.25
N LYS A 150 8.86 -2.08 -3.78
CA LYS A 150 8.58 -0.63 -3.78
C LYS A 150 8.33 -0.08 -2.37
N LEU A 151 7.57 -0.78 -1.52
CA LEU A 151 7.47 -0.43 -0.09
C LEU A 151 8.81 -0.50 0.66
N GLY A 152 9.80 -1.23 0.13
CA GLY A 152 11.16 -1.26 0.62
C GLY A 152 12.05 -0.11 0.17
N GLY A 153 11.65 0.65 -0.84
CA GLY A 153 12.40 1.76 -1.40
C GLY A 153 12.33 3.04 -0.56
N ASP A 154 12.80 4.13 -1.16
CA ASP A 154 12.52 5.48 -0.69
C ASP A 154 11.36 6.05 -1.51
N LEU A 155 10.23 6.32 -0.86
CA LEU A 155 8.98 6.74 -1.47
C LEU A 155 8.27 7.77 -0.58
N LEU A 156 7.57 8.71 -1.21
CA LEU A 156 6.69 9.64 -0.51
C LEU A 156 5.56 8.88 0.20
N GLY A 157 5.12 9.38 1.36
CA GLY A 157 4.05 8.75 2.16
C GLY A 157 2.73 8.57 1.40
N SER A 158 2.39 9.47 0.48
CA SER A 158 1.25 9.34 -0.43
C SER A 158 1.37 8.14 -1.37
N MET A 159 2.58 7.83 -1.84
CA MET A 159 2.85 6.66 -2.69
C MET A 159 2.83 5.37 -1.88
N HIS A 160 3.35 5.38 -0.64
CA HIS A 160 3.17 4.27 0.30
C HIS A 160 1.67 3.98 0.52
N GLY A 161 0.85 5.01 0.70
CA GLY A 161 -0.61 4.88 0.84
C GLY A 161 -1.26 4.24 -0.39
N LYS A 162 -0.93 4.70 -1.60
CA LYS A 162 -1.39 4.09 -2.86
C LYS A 162 -1.03 2.60 -2.97
N ILE A 163 0.20 2.22 -2.65
CA ILE A 163 0.61 0.80 -2.69
C ILE A 163 -0.19 -0.03 -1.67
N TRP A 164 -0.43 0.47 -0.46
CA TRP A 164 -1.27 -0.23 0.52
C TRP A 164 -2.74 -0.32 0.09
N LYS A 165 -3.28 0.65 -0.66
CA LYS A 165 -4.61 0.54 -1.29
C LYS A 165 -4.64 -0.59 -2.34
N THR A 166 -3.63 -0.71 -3.20
CA THR A 166 -3.53 -1.83 -4.15
C THR A 166 -3.39 -3.17 -3.43
N LEU A 167 -2.60 -3.26 -2.36
CA LEU A 167 -2.52 -4.47 -1.52
C LEU A 167 -3.85 -4.80 -0.83
N GLN A 168 -4.70 -3.82 -0.52
CA GLN A 168 -6.04 -4.06 0.03
C GLN A 168 -6.94 -4.76 -1.00
N LEU A 169 -6.99 -4.26 -2.24
CA LEU A 169 -7.73 -4.93 -3.31
C LEU A 169 -7.22 -6.35 -3.57
N ILE A 170 -5.90 -6.59 -3.41
CA ILE A 170 -5.36 -7.95 -3.52
C ILE A 170 -5.94 -8.88 -2.46
N TYR A 171 -6.11 -8.44 -1.20
CA TYR A 171 -6.76 -9.25 -0.17
C TYR A 171 -8.21 -9.61 -0.52
N GLU A 172 -8.95 -8.64 -1.08
CA GLU A 172 -10.38 -8.73 -1.32
C GLU A 172 -10.74 -9.54 -2.58
N TYR A 173 -9.88 -9.50 -3.63
CA TYR A 173 -10.21 -10.05 -4.95
C TYR A 173 -9.46 -11.35 -5.34
N PHE A 174 -8.39 -11.73 -4.64
CA PHE A 174 -7.64 -12.97 -4.94
C PHE A 174 -7.90 -14.06 -3.89
N PRO A 175 -7.88 -15.36 -4.25
CA PRO A 175 -7.96 -16.45 -3.28
C PRO A 175 -6.88 -16.36 -2.19
N ALA A 176 -7.26 -16.45 -0.92
CA ALA A 176 -6.37 -16.23 0.22
C ALA A 176 -5.22 -17.27 0.31
N ASP A 177 -5.49 -18.50 -0.13
CA ASP A 177 -4.52 -19.58 -0.27
C ASP A 177 -3.49 -19.26 -1.37
N LEU A 178 -3.92 -18.77 -2.53
CA LEU A 178 -3.04 -18.33 -3.62
C LEU A 178 -2.15 -17.16 -3.17
N GLN A 179 -2.73 -16.15 -2.52
CA GLN A 179 -1.97 -15.03 -1.95
C GLN A 179 -0.89 -15.52 -0.98
N MET A 180 -1.24 -16.45 -0.08
CA MET A 180 -0.31 -17.00 0.91
C MET A 180 0.80 -17.84 0.27
N GLN A 181 0.47 -18.66 -0.74
CA GLN A 181 1.47 -19.40 -1.53
C GLN A 181 2.45 -18.45 -2.23
N CYS A 182 1.96 -17.37 -2.84
CA CYS A 182 2.82 -16.34 -3.44
C CYS A 182 3.76 -15.73 -2.40
N VAL A 183 3.26 -15.35 -1.22
CA VAL A 183 4.09 -14.73 -0.18
C VAL A 183 5.12 -15.70 0.41
N PHE A 184 4.76 -16.97 0.62
CA PHE A 184 5.74 -17.99 1.03
C PHE A 184 6.84 -18.18 -0.02
N ARG A 185 6.50 -18.15 -1.32
CA ARG A 185 7.49 -18.19 -2.41
C ARG A 185 8.42 -16.97 -2.39
N ILE A 186 7.88 -15.77 -2.17
CA ILE A 186 8.66 -14.52 -2.04
C ILE A 186 9.64 -14.57 -0.86
N LEU A 187 9.22 -15.12 0.29
CA LEU A 187 10.05 -15.18 1.50
C LEU A 187 11.30 -16.08 1.34
N ILE A 188 11.25 -17.07 0.45
CA ILE A 188 12.35 -18.03 0.23
C ILE A 188 13.09 -17.86 -1.10
N ASP A 189 12.72 -16.86 -1.91
CA ASP A 189 13.34 -16.62 -3.21
C ASP A 189 14.81 -16.19 -3.03
N ALA A 190 15.73 -17.12 -3.35
CA ALA A 190 17.17 -16.91 -3.23
C ALA A 190 17.75 -15.97 -4.31
N ALA A 191 17.00 -15.66 -5.38
CA ALA A 191 17.40 -14.67 -6.38
C ALA A 191 17.13 -13.23 -5.90
N GLN A 192 16.46 -13.04 -4.76
CA GLN A 192 16.12 -11.74 -4.20
C GLN A 192 16.85 -11.49 -2.87
N THR A 193 17.38 -10.28 -2.70
CA THR A 193 17.98 -9.82 -1.43
C THR A 193 17.14 -8.70 -0.81
N PRO A 194 15.93 -9.00 -0.27
CA PRO A 194 15.01 -7.99 0.23
C PRO A 194 15.58 -7.25 1.44
N ASN A 195 15.54 -5.92 1.39
CA ASN A 195 15.99 -5.08 2.50
C ASN A 195 15.02 -5.18 3.71
N THR A 196 15.39 -4.59 4.85
CA THR A 196 14.59 -4.66 6.09
C THR A 196 13.17 -4.14 5.91
N LYS A 197 12.96 -3.02 5.19
CA LYS A 197 11.62 -2.47 4.91
C LYS A 197 10.80 -3.42 4.02
N THR A 198 11.38 -4.00 2.97
CA THR A 198 10.73 -5.03 2.13
C THR A 198 10.28 -6.23 2.95
N ARG A 199 11.17 -6.74 3.84
CA ARG A 199 10.85 -7.87 4.73
C ARG A 199 9.72 -7.52 5.70
N GLN A 200 9.73 -6.31 6.28
CA GLN A 200 8.65 -5.81 7.15
C GLN A 200 7.32 -5.72 6.39
N ALA A 201 7.29 -5.17 5.17
CA ALA A 201 6.08 -5.08 4.35
C ALA A 201 5.50 -6.47 4.03
N THR A 202 6.36 -7.41 3.62
CA THR A 202 5.99 -8.81 3.31
C THR A 202 5.36 -9.51 4.53
N LEU A 203 5.99 -9.38 5.71
CA LEU A 203 5.48 -9.98 6.95
C LEU A 203 4.20 -9.31 7.45
N LYS A 204 4.09 -7.98 7.32
CA LYS A 204 2.87 -7.24 7.66
C LYS A 204 1.72 -7.69 6.76
N PHE A 205 1.96 -7.87 5.47
CA PHE A 205 0.96 -8.39 4.54
C PHE A 205 0.48 -9.79 4.92
N LEU A 206 1.41 -10.73 5.13
CA LEU A 206 1.08 -12.10 5.54
C LEU A 206 0.35 -12.16 6.88
N THR A 207 0.70 -11.28 7.82
CA THR A 207 0.00 -11.16 9.11
C THR A 207 -1.45 -10.75 8.90
N THR A 208 -1.72 -9.69 8.13
CA THR A 208 -3.09 -9.22 7.85
C THR A 208 -3.91 -10.23 7.06
N LEU A 209 -3.32 -10.89 6.06
CA LEU A 209 -3.95 -11.99 5.33
C LEU A 209 -4.42 -13.09 6.30
N ALA A 210 -3.51 -13.59 7.14
CA ALA A 210 -3.79 -14.66 8.11
C ALA A 210 -4.77 -14.25 9.22
N THR A 211 -4.84 -12.98 9.63
CA THR A 211 -5.78 -12.53 10.68
C THR A 211 -7.18 -12.19 10.18
N THR A 212 -7.32 -11.79 8.91
CA THR A 212 -8.52 -11.05 8.46
C THR A 212 -9.17 -11.65 7.22
N TYR A 213 -8.41 -12.25 6.31
CA TYR A 213 -8.90 -12.69 5.00
C TYR A 213 -8.76 -14.20 4.75
N CYS A 214 -7.93 -14.89 5.52
CA CYS A 214 -7.73 -16.34 5.41
C CYS A 214 -8.49 -17.10 6.51
N THR A 215 -9.27 -18.10 6.12
CA THR A 215 -9.88 -19.07 7.03
C THR A 215 -8.99 -20.30 7.22
N ALA A 216 -9.23 -21.09 8.28
CA ALA A 216 -8.51 -22.34 8.51
C ALA A 216 -8.60 -23.34 7.35
N ALA A 217 -9.74 -23.36 6.63
CA ALA A 217 -9.98 -24.23 5.48
C ALA A 217 -9.20 -23.79 4.22
N GLN A 218 -8.78 -22.52 4.14
CA GLN A 218 -7.91 -22.01 3.08
C GLN A 218 -6.42 -22.14 3.46
N PHE A 219 -6.09 -22.16 4.75
CA PHE A 219 -4.74 -22.49 5.21
C PHE A 219 -4.55 -24.02 5.35
N VAL A 220 -4.54 -24.70 4.21
CA VAL A 220 -4.20 -26.13 4.08
C VAL A 220 -2.91 -26.24 3.26
N ILE A 221 -1.99 -27.12 3.68
CA ILE A 221 -0.73 -27.35 2.96
C ILE A 221 -0.81 -28.70 2.26
N HIS A 222 -0.55 -28.70 0.95
CA HIS A 222 -0.48 -29.92 0.15
C HIS A 222 0.96 -30.48 0.15
N SER A 223 1.10 -31.79 -0.06
CA SER A 223 2.40 -32.46 -0.10
C SER A 223 3.39 -31.84 -1.08
N GLN A 224 2.89 -31.35 -2.23
CA GLN A 224 3.67 -30.66 -3.26
C GLN A 224 4.26 -29.31 -2.78
N THR A 225 3.58 -28.61 -1.88
CA THR A 225 4.01 -27.29 -1.35
C THR A 225 4.65 -27.37 0.03
N GLN A 226 4.58 -28.52 0.73
CA GLN A 226 5.09 -28.69 2.10
C GLN A 226 6.52 -28.18 2.29
N GLN A 227 7.47 -28.59 1.45
CA GLN A 227 8.87 -28.15 1.60
C GLN A 227 9.06 -26.64 1.39
N LEU A 228 8.24 -26.01 0.54
CA LEU A 228 8.24 -24.56 0.33
C LEU A 228 7.72 -23.84 1.57
N VAL A 229 6.62 -24.33 2.16
CA VAL A 229 6.05 -23.73 3.37
C VAL A 229 6.95 -23.96 4.59
N ASP A 230 7.53 -25.16 4.77
CA ASP A 230 8.49 -25.45 5.84
C ASP A 230 9.68 -24.47 5.80
N ARG A 231 10.25 -24.24 4.61
CA ARG A 231 11.33 -23.25 4.41
C ARG A 231 10.87 -21.82 4.67
N ALA A 232 9.65 -21.45 4.30
CA ALA A 232 9.11 -20.12 4.53
C ALA A 232 8.86 -19.87 6.02
N ILE A 233 8.23 -20.80 6.74
CA ILE A 233 8.04 -20.72 8.19
C ILE A 233 9.39 -20.67 8.92
N LEU A 234 10.36 -21.49 8.52
CA LEU A 234 11.73 -21.42 9.03
C LEU A 234 12.34 -20.03 8.85
N LYS A 235 12.19 -19.41 7.67
CA LYS A 235 12.66 -18.04 7.39
C LYS A 235 12.00 -16.99 8.29
N ILE A 236 10.70 -17.13 8.56
CA ILE A 236 9.97 -16.22 9.48
C ILE A 236 10.51 -16.42 10.91
N ILE A 237 10.73 -17.65 11.38
CA ILE A 237 11.30 -17.93 12.72
C ILE A 237 12.73 -17.37 12.85
N GLN A 238 13.58 -17.57 11.84
CA GLN A 238 14.91 -16.95 11.79
C GLN A 238 14.83 -15.41 11.86
N THR A 239 13.82 -14.83 11.20
CA THR A 239 13.57 -13.38 11.24
C THR A 239 13.04 -12.92 12.62
N ALA A 240 12.30 -13.77 13.34
CA ALA A 240 11.89 -13.55 14.74
C ALA A 240 13.04 -13.65 15.76
N LEU A 241 14.25 -14.03 15.30
CA LEU A 241 15.51 -14.02 16.02
C LEU A 241 16.47 -12.91 15.54
N ASP A 242 16.10 -12.09 14.55
CA ASP A 242 16.93 -11.01 14.01
C ASP A 242 17.41 -10.08 15.14
N GLN A 243 18.72 -9.84 15.19
CA GLN A 243 19.38 -9.03 16.22
C GLN A 243 19.60 -7.57 15.76
N LYS A 244 19.44 -7.28 14.46
CA LYS A 244 19.72 -5.98 13.85
C LYS A 244 18.49 -5.08 13.81
N SER A 245 17.28 -5.64 13.73
CA SER A 245 16.02 -4.88 13.67
C SER A 245 14.98 -5.42 14.64
N ALA A 246 14.79 -4.70 15.75
CA ALA A 246 13.75 -4.99 16.74
C ALA A 246 12.33 -4.95 16.15
N ASP A 247 12.06 -4.04 15.22
CA ASP A 247 10.77 -3.94 14.54
C ASP A 247 10.50 -5.15 13.64
N LEU A 248 11.49 -5.56 12.83
CA LEU A 248 11.35 -6.73 11.97
C LEU A 248 11.16 -8.00 12.80
N LYS A 249 11.92 -8.14 13.90
CA LYS A 249 11.77 -9.19 14.89
C LYS A 249 10.36 -9.23 15.50
N SER A 250 9.79 -8.06 15.79
CA SER A 250 8.42 -7.90 16.31
C SER A 250 7.38 -8.33 15.27
N GLN A 251 7.50 -7.85 14.02
CA GLN A 251 6.60 -8.22 12.91
C GLN A 251 6.62 -9.73 12.62
N ALA A 252 7.80 -10.36 12.62
CA ALA A 252 7.90 -11.81 12.43
C ALA A 252 7.20 -12.61 13.55
N ARG A 253 7.26 -12.13 14.80
CA ARG A 253 6.56 -12.76 15.94
C ARG A 253 5.04 -12.63 15.84
N PHE A 254 4.54 -11.47 15.39
CA PHE A 254 3.12 -11.31 15.10
C PHE A 254 2.67 -12.21 13.95
N CYS A 255 3.47 -12.32 12.88
CA CYS A 255 3.20 -13.20 11.75
C CYS A 255 3.09 -14.68 12.15
N ILE A 256 4.05 -15.20 12.95
CA ILE A 256 4.01 -16.58 13.48
C ILE A 256 2.72 -16.84 14.27
N ALA A 257 2.32 -15.90 15.13
CA ALA A 257 1.11 -16.05 15.93
C ALA A 257 -0.17 -15.91 15.10
N ALA A 258 -0.20 -15.05 14.08
CA ALA A 258 -1.32 -14.92 13.16
C ALA A 258 -1.54 -16.21 12.36
N LEU A 259 -0.47 -16.78 11.79
CA LEU A 259 -0.51 -18.07 11.09
C LEU A 259 -0.99 -19.20 12.01
N TYR A 260 -0.45 -19.28 13.24
CA TYR A 260 -0.90 -20.27 14.23
C TYR A 260 -2.38 -20.10 14.60
N ASN A 261 -2.85 -18.86 14.79
CA ASN A 261 -4.26 -18.60 15.11
C ASN A 261 -5.20 -18.86 13.92
N CYS A 262 -4.72 -18.72 12.67
CA CYS A 262 -5.47 -19.03 11.46
C CYS A 262 -5.72 -20.54 11.31
N ASN A 263 -4.68 -21.37 11.48
CA ASN A 263 -4.84 -22.83 11.55
C ASN A 263 -3.82 -23.49 12.51
N PRO A 264 -4.22 -23.75 13.78
CA PRO A 264 -3.34 -24.33 14.78
C PRO A 264 -2.84 -25.75 14.43
N SER A 265 -3.67 -26.57 13.78
CA SER A 265 -3.30 -27.96 13.45
C SER A 265 -2.26 -27.97 12.33
N GLN A 266 -2.53 -27.25 11.24
CA GLN A 266 -1.61 -27.15 10.09
C GLN A 266 -0.27 -26.52 10.50
N MET A 267 -0.29 -25.45 11.32
CA MET A 267 0.93 -24.83 11.82
C MET A 267 1.70 -25.78 12.76
N THR A 268 1.02 -26.57 13.60
CA THR A 268 1.68 -27.57 14.46
C THR A 268 2.36 -28.67 13.65
N MET A 269 1.71 -29.19 12.59
CA MET A 269 2.33 -30.16 11.68
C MET A 269 3.54 -29.58 10.96
N THR A 270 3.42 -28.36 10.41
CA THR A 270 4.51 -27.65 9.72
C THR A 270 5.72 -27.43 10.64
N LEU A 271 5.47 -27.03 11.90
CA LEU A 271 6.54 -26.86 12.89
C LEU A 271 7.23 -28.19 13.24
N ALA A 272 6.53 -29.33 13.21
CA ALA A 272 7.12 -30.63 13.52
C ALA A 272 8.24 -31.04 12.53
N ASN A 273 8.17 -30.56 11.28
CA ASN A 273 9.18 -30.80 10.25
C ASN A 273 10.48 -29.99 10.45
N LEU A 274 10.47 -28.97 11.32
CA LEU A 274 11.61 -28.05 11.49
C LEU A 274 12.61 -28.55 12.55
N PRO A 275 13.90 -28.17 12.47
CA PRO A 275 14.88 -28.50 13.50
C PRO A 275 14.44 -28.01 14.89
N LYS A 276 14.68 -28.85 15.92
CA LYS A 276 14.19 -28.71 17.30
C LYS A 276 14.29 -27.27 17.87
N GLN A 277 15.43 -26.60 17.70
CA GLN A 277 15.65 -25.22 18.13
C GLN A 277 14.61 -24.21 17.61
N TYR A 278 14.13 -24.39 16.38
CA TYR A 278 13.16 -23.51 15.75
C TYR A 278 11.73 -23.85 16.20
N GLN A 279 11.45 -25.13 16.46
CA GLN A 279 10.18 -25.54 17.08
C GLN A 279 10.01 -24.88 18.46
N ASP A 280 11.05 -24.93 19.30
CA ASP A 280 11.00 -24.42 20.67
C ASP A 280 10.95 -22.88 20.68
N THR A 281 11.64 -22.23 19.73
CA THR A 281 11.49 -20.78 19.46
C THR A 281 10.06 -20.42 19.09
N ALA A 282 9.44 -21.13 18.14
CA ALA A 282 8.07 -20.87 17.71
C ALA A 282 7.06 -21.09 18.85
N LYS A 283 7.20 -22.19 19.61
CA LYS A 283 6.38 -22.49 20.80
C LYS A 283 6.44 -21.38 21.83
N ALA A 284 7.64 -20.87 22.15
CA ALA A 284 7.81 -19.75 23.07
C ALA A 284 7.09 -18.47 22.57
N ILE A 285 7.18 -18.15 21.27
CA ILE A 285 6.50 -17.00 20.67
C ILE A 285 4.97 -17.15 20.75
N ILE A 286 4.44 -18.33 20.41
CA ILE A 286 3.00 -18.62 20.44
C ILE A 286 2.46 -18.54 21.87
N GLN A 287 3.14 -19.16 22.85
CA GLN A 287 2.76 -19.09 24.27
C GLN A 287 2.77 -17.65 24.81
N GLN A 288 3.75 -16.83 24.43
CA GLN A 288 3.80 -15.42 24.81
C GLN A 288 2.64 -14.62 24.20
N ASN A 289 2.22 -14.93 22.97
CA ASN A 289 1.08 -14.27 22.35
C ASN A 289 -0.24 -14.61 23.07
N ILE A 290 -0.49 -15.91 23.30
CA ILE A 290 -1.70 -16.40 24.01
C ILE A 290 -1.84 -15.70 25.38
N ARG A 291 -0.77 -15.64 26.17
CA ARG A 291 -0.76 -14.94 27.48
C ARG A 291 -1.14 -13.45 27.36
N ARG A 292 -0.63 -12.76 26.33
CA ARG A 292 -1.00 -11.35 26.06
C ARG A 292 -2.46 -11.20 25.64
N SER A 293 -2.98 -12.11 24.82
CA SER A 293 -4.40 -12.10 24.43
C SER A 293 -5.33 -12.32 25.63
N THR A 294 -4.99 -13.22 26.56
CA THR A 294 -5.77 -13.44 27.77
C THR A 294 -5.73 -12.25 28.73
N SER A 295 -4.58 -11.58 28.88
CA SER A 295 -4.47 -10.34 29.68
C SER A 295 -5.12 -9.12 29.02
N GLY A 296 -5.38 -9.16 27.71
CA GLY A 296 -5.96 -8.08 26.91
C GLY A 296 -7.50 -8.07 26.82
N MET A 297 -8.20 -8.99 27.51
CA MET A 297 -9.66 -9.16 27.40
C MET A 297 -10.52 -7.99 27.92
N LEU A 298 -9.92 -6.86 28.33
CA LEU A 298 -10.62 -5.62 28.64
C LEU A 298 -10.72 -4.61 27.47
N ASN A 299 -10.14 -4.91 26.29
CA ASN A 299 -10.15 -3.98 25.14
C ASN A 299 -10.61 -4.62 23.82
N THR A 300 -11.78 -5.28 23.83
CA THR A 300 -12.41 -5.86 22.63
C THR A 300 -13.16 -4.82 21.80
N HIS A 301 -12.44 -3.96 21.06
CA HIS A 301 -13.04 -3.06 20.06
C HIS A 301 -12.73 -3.39 18.60
N PHE A 302 -11.79 -4.31 18.32
CA PHE A 302 -11.33 -4.63 16.95
C PHE A 302 -12.01 -5.84 16.26
N ARG A 303 -12.93 -6.56 16.94
CA ARG A 303 -13.60 -7.76 16.36
C ARG A 303 -14.94 -7.48 15.64
N LYS A 304 -15.22 -6.23 15.24
CA LYS A 304 -16.56 -5.82 14.74
C LYS A 304 -16.64 -5.27 13.31
N ILE A 305 -15.56 -5.25 12.53
CA ILE A 305 -15.52 -4.68 11.17
C ILE A 305 -15.34 -5.78 10.10
N THR A 306 -16.17 -6.84 10.16
CA THR A 306 -16.21 -7.90 9.13
C THR A 306 -17.58 -8.58 9.02
N ARG A 307 -18.66 -7.92 9.46
CA ARG A 307 -20.03 -8.49 9.43
C ARG A 307 -21.08 -7.54 8.81
N ILE A 308 -20.66 -6.67 7.89
CA ILE A 308 -21.55 -5.67 7.24
C ILE A 308 -21.53 -5.78 5.70
N MET A 309 -20.64 -6.56 5.08
CA MET A 309 -20.58 -6.73 3.62
C MET A 309 -21.04 -8.12 3.15
N SER A 310 -22.09 -8.66 3.78
CA SER A 310 -22.79 -9.87 3.33
C SER A 310 -24.32 -9.68 3.28
N THR A 311 -24.77 -8.43 3.23
CA THR A 311 -26.18 -8.03 3.08
C THR A 311 -26.29 -6.70 2.31
N LEU A 312 -25.78 -6.71 1.08
CA LEU A 312 -26.27 -5.99 -0.10
C LEU A 312 -25.96 -6.89 -1.33
#